data_AF-S0IVU3-F1
#
_entry.id   AF-S0IVU3-F1
#
_cell.length_a   1.000
_cell.length_b   1.000
_cell.length_c   1.000
_cell.angle_alpha   90.00
_cell.angle_beta   90.00
_cell.angle_gamma   90.00
#
_symmetry.space_group_name_H-M   'P 1'
#
loop_
_entity.id
_entity.type
_entity.pdbx_description
1 polymer ?
#
loop_
_entity_poly.entity_id
_entity_poly.type
_entity_poly.pdbx_seq_one_letter_code
_entity_poly.pdbx_strand_id
1 'polypeptide(L)' 'MTVDFVGTWLFGVPLGVVAAFVWNLSIPWVYFILSLEEWVRFLISVLIFRKGKWMGSLPEIS' A
#
# COMPACT_ATOMS: atom_id res chain seq x y z
N MET A 1 10.97 0.42 1.30
CA MET A 1 10.96 -0.57 2.40
C MET A 1 9.80 -0.34 3.36
N THR A 2 9.68 0.83 4.00
CA THR A 2 8.64 1.11 5.02
C THR A 2 7.20 1.06 4.50
N VAL A 3 6.95 1.54 3.29
CA VAL A 3 5.61 1.53 2.67
C VAL A 3 5.09 0.10 2.43
N ASP A 4 5.99 -0.85 2.17
CA ASP A 4 5.65 -2.24 1.89
C ASP A 4 5.28 -2.99 3.18
N PHE A 5 6.01 -2.69 4.26
CA PHE A 5 5.75 -3.23 5.58
C PHE A 5 4.43 -2.70 6.16
N VAL A 6 4.19 -1.39 6.02
CA VAL A 6 2.94 -0.75 6.46
C VAL A 6 1.75 -1.23 5.62
N GLY A 7 1.88 -1.38 4.30
CA GLY A 7 0.80 -1.91 3.47
C GLY A 7 0.39 -3.32 3.91
N THR A 8 1.37 -4.21 4.05
CA THR A 8 1.09 -5.63 4.30
C THR A 8 0.56 -5.88 5.72
N TRP A 9 1.11 -5.21 6.74
CA TRP A 9 0.71 -5.41 8.13
C TRP A 9 -0.47 -4.54 8.57
N LEU A 10 -0.55 -3.28 8.12
CA LEU A 10 -1.59 -2.34 8.53
C LEU A 10 -2.83 -2.38 7.63
N PHE A 11 -2.70 -2.92 6.43
CA PHE A 11 -3.79 -3.01 5.46
C PHE A 11 -4.17 -4.47 5.23
N GLY A 12 -3.26 -5.32 4.75
CA GLY A 12 -3.61 -6.70 4.36
C GLY A 12 -4.18 -7.56 5.50
N VAL A 13 -3.50 -7.57 6.65
CA VAL A 13 -3.93 -8.36 7.83
C VAL A 13 -5.28 -7.89 8.41
N PRO A 14 -5.46 -6.60 8.80
CA PRO A 14 -6.73 -6.16 9.36
C PRO A 14 -7.87 -6.19 8.34
N LEU A 15 -7.60 -5.95 7.06
CA LEU A 15 -8.62 -6.02 6.01
C LEU A 15 -9.11 -7.45 5.78
N GLY A 16 -8.20 -8.45 5.85
CA GLY A 16 -8.57 -9.86 5.83
C GLY A 16 -9.42 -10.27 7.04
N VAL A 17 -9.06 -9.79 8.24
CA VAL A 17 -9.84 -10.06 9.47
C VAL A 17 -11.22 -9.39 9.41
N VAL A 18 -11.30 -8.13 8.99
CA VAL A 18 -12.57 -7.40 8.85
C VAL A 18 -13.45 -8.05 7.77
N ALA A 19 -12.88 -8.44 6.62
CA ALA A 19 -13.65 -9.08 5.56
C ALA A 19 -14.22 -10.45 6.00
N ALA A 20 -13.44 -11.25 6.72
CA ALA A 20 -13.86 -12.56 7.20
C ALA A 20 -14.86 -12.48 8.38
N PHE A 21 -14.59 -11.62 9.37
CA PHE A 21 -15.34 -11.61 10.63
C PHE A 21 -16.46 -10.55 10.69
N VAL A 22 -16.30 -9.38 10.07
CA VAL A 22 -17.33 -8.33 10.09
C VAL A 22 -18.28 -8.49 8.91
N TRP A 23 -17.74 -8.78 7.73
CA TRP A 23 -18.52 -8.82 6.50
C TRP A 23 -18.98 -10.23 6.08
N ASN A 24 -18.44 -11.29 6.69
CA ASN A 24 -18.65 -12.69 6.29
C ASN A 24 -18.44 -12.90 4.77
N LEU A 25 -17.53 -12.14 4.18
CA LEU A 25 -17.32 -12.12 2.74
C LEU A 25 -16.57 -13.37 2.31
N SER A 26 -17.11 -14.09 1.32
CA SER A 26 -16.49 -15.31 0.80
C SER A 26 -15.08 -15.02 0.25
N ILE A 27 -14.19 -16.00 0.36
CA ILE A 27 -12.76 -15.99 -0.03
C ILE A 27 -12.46 -15.20 -1.33
N PRO A 28 -13.22 -15.34 -2.44
CA PRO A 28 -12.99 -14.55 -3.66
C PRO A 28 -13.05 -13.03 -3.46
N TRP A 29 -13.92 -12.53 -2.58
CA TRP A 29 -14.02 -11.08 -2.33
C TRP A 29 -12.85 -10.55 -1.51
N VAL A 30 -12.34 -11.35 -0.57
CA VAL A 30 -11.13 -11.02 0.19
C VAL A 30 -9.95 -10.87 -0.76
N TYR A 31 -9.80 -11.81 -1.70
CA TYR A 31 -8.77 -11.75 -2.73
C TYR A 31 -8.90 -10.52 -3.63
N PHE A 32 -10.11 -10.19 -4.06
CA PHE A 32 -10.36 -9.03 -4.90
C PHE A 32 -9.98 -7.71 -4.20
N ILE A 33 -10.34 -7.58 -2.92
CA ILE A 33 -9.98 -6.44 -2.08
C ILE A 33 -8.46 -6.36 -1.85
N LEU A 34 -7.80 -7.51 -1.64
CA LEU A 34 -6.35 -7.57 -1.48
C LEU A 34 -5.62 -7.13 -2.77
N SER A 35 -6.12 -7.56 -3.94
CA SER A 35 -5.58 -7.09 -5.22
C SER A 35 -5.72 -5.58 -5.40
N LEU A 36 -6.76 -4.93 -4.84
CA LEU A 36 -6.87 -3.47 -4.85
C LEU A 36 -5.84 -2.78 -3.94
N GLU A 37 -5.36 -3.44 -2.88
CA GLU A 37 -4.31 -2.90 -2.01
C GLU A 37 -3.00 -2.66 -2.78
N GLU A 38 -2.65 -3.56 -3.70
CA GLU A 38 -1.46 -3.43 -4.55
C GLU A 38 -1.53 -2.17 -5.43
N TRP A 39 -2.72 -1.87 -5.96
CA TRP A 39 -2.97 -0.63 -6.72
C TRP A 39 -2.91 0.62 -5.83
N VAL A 40 -3.41 0.55 -4.60
CA VAL A 40 -3.32 1.65 -3.63
C VAL A 40 -1.87 1.93 -3.26
N ARG A 41 -1.06 0.89 -3.04
CA ARG A 41 0.38 1.03 -2.76
C ARG A 41 1.12 1.63 -3.96
N PHE A 42 0.77 1.21 -5.17
CA PHE A 42 1.31 1.81 -6.39
C PHE A 42 0.94 3.29 -6.50
N LEU A 43 -0.31 3.66 -6.24
CA LEU A 43 -0.77 5.04 -6.26
C LEU A 43 -0.07 5.88 -5.19
N ILE A 44 0.07 5.38 -3.96
CA ILE A 44 0.81 6.04 -2.88
C ILE A 44 2.28 6.23 -3.28
N SER A 45 2.91 5.20 -3.85
CA SER A 45 4.29 5.28 -4.32
C SER A 45 4.44 6.35 -5.41
N VAL A 46 3.53 6.38 -6.40
CA VAL A 46 3.49 7.41 -7.45
C VAL A 46 3.23 8.79 -6.87
N LEU A 47 2.35 8.95 -5.88
CA LEU A 47 2.08 10.24 -5.22
C LEU A 47 3.30 10.74 -4.43
N ILE A 48 4.01 9.85 -3.74
CA ILE A 48 5.26 10.16 -3.05
C ILE A 48 6.35 10.52 -4.06
N PHE A 49 6.44 9.79 -5.19
CA PHE A 49 7.36 10.11 -6.29
C PHE A 49 7.04 11.48 -6.91
N ARG A 50 5.75 11.76 -7.16
CA ARG A 50 5.26 13.06 -7.65
C ARG A 50 5.52 14.19 -6.67
N LYS A 51 5.62 13.91 -5.37
CA LYS A 51 5.99 14.92 -4.35
C LYS A 51 7.44 15.40 -4.47
N GLY A 52 8.24 14.91 -5.42
CA GLY A 52 9.47 15.55 -5.88
C GLY A 52 10.59 15.67 -4.84
N LYS A 53 10.42 15.12 -3.62
CA LYS A 53 11.42 15.19 -2.55
C LYS A 53 12.74 14.49 -2.87
N TRP A 54 12.79 13.72 -3.96
CA TRP A 54 14.00 13.10 -4.47
C TRP A 54 14.94 14.06 -5.23
N MET A 55 14.43 15.14 -5.83
CA MET A 55 15.27 16.09 -6.60
C MET A 55 16.03 17.10 -5.72
N GLY A 56 16.10 16.89 -4.41
CA GLY A 56 16.88 17.73 -3.48
C GLY A 56 18.27 17.19 -3.15
N SER A 57 18.62 15.98 -3.57
CA SER A 57 19.96 15.41 -3.38
C SER A 57 20.66 15.23 -4.72
N LEU A 58 20.87 16.33 -5.43
CA LEU A 58 22.06 16.42 -6.27
C LEU A 58 23.19 16.78 -5.31
N PRO A 59 24.22 15.94 -5.09
CA PRO A 59 25.43 16.43 -4.46
C PRO A 59 25.97 17.52 -5.40
N GLU A 60 25.99 18.76 -4.90
CA GLU A 60 26.81 19.82 -5.46
C GLU A 60 28.25 19.32 -5.41
N ILE A 61 28.76 18.87 -6.55
CA ILE A 61 30.15 18.49 -6.71
C ILE A 61 30.91 19.81 -6.84
N SER A 62 31.33 20.36 -5.68
CA SER A 62 32.26 21.48 -5.55
C SER A 62 33.70 21.02 -5.70
#